data_AF-A0A497I6U9-F1
#
_entry.id   AF-A0A497I6U9-F1
#
_cell.length_a   1.000
_cell.length_b   1.000
_cell.length_c   1.000
_cell.angle_alpha   90.00
_cell.angle_beta   90.00
_cell.angle_gamma   90.00
#
_symmetry.space_group_name_H-M   'P 1'
#
loop_
_entity.id
_entity.type
_entity.pdbx_description
1 polymer ?
#
loop_
_entity_poly.entity_id
_entity_poly.type
_entity_poly.pdbx_seq_one_letter_code
_entity_poly.pdbx_strand_id
1 'polypeptide(L)'
;MNKKELRSKVLECGDAIVTYRSENSKKLKYNVLTLDFDTKYIRAKRNKSVEGKDTLLFFCWDTDSFRLIKPASVTSVVPLGAILGR
;
A
#
# COMPACT_ATOMS: atom_id res chain seq x y z
N MET A 1 -10.60 4.52 -6.69
CA MET A 1 -10.04 3.72 -7.80
C MET A 1 -10.46 2.26 -7.65
N ASN A 2 -10.37 1.46 -8.72
CA ASN A 2 -10.65 0.01 -8.61
C ASN A 2 -9.39 -0.77 -8.19
N LYS A 3 -9.55 -2.05 -7.83
CA LYS A 3 -8.44 -2.89 -7.30
C LYS A 3 -7.33 -3.13 -8.32
N LYS A 4 -7.69 -3.39 -9.58
CA LYS A 4 -6.73 -3.66 -10.67
C LYS A 4 -5.89 -2.43 -10.97
N GLU A 5 -6.54 -1.27 -11.03
CA GLU A 5 -5.91 0.03 -11.27
C GLU A 5 -4.91 0.37 -10.15
N LEU A 6 -5.32 0.25 -8.88
CA LEU A 6 -4.43 0.48 -7.74
C LEU A 6 -3.21 -0.44 -7.78
N ARG A 7 -3.42 -1.73 -8.07
CA ARG A 7 -2.33 -2.70 -8.17
C ARG A 7 -1.34 -2.34 -9.27
N SER A 8 -1.83 -1.99 -10.47
CA SER A 8 -0.96 -1.57 -11.59
C SER A 8 -0.12 -0.36 -11.20
N LYS A 9 -0.75 0.70 -10.68
CA LYS A 9 -0.08 1.94 -10.29
C LYS A 9 1.01 1.69 -9.25
N VAL A 10 0.74 0.89 -8.22
CA VAL A 10 1.76 0.61 -7.19
C VAL A 10 2.89 -0.25 -7.74
N LEU A 11 2.60 -1.26 -8.58
CA LEU A 11 3.63 -2.06 -9.22
C LEU A 11 4.54 -1.23 -10.14
N GLU A 12 3.97 -0.29 -10.89
CA GLU A 12 4.73 0.67 -11.72
C GLU A 12 5.64 1.58 -10.88
N CYS A 13 5.23 1.91 -9.66
CA CYS A 13 6.04 2.71 -8.72
C CYS A 13 7.13 1.90 -8.00
N GLY A 14 6.95 0.59 -7.86
CA GLY A 14 7.68 -0.23 -6.88
C GLY A 14 7.23 0.09 -5.45
N ASP A 15 7.92 1.05 -4.81
CA ASP A 15 7.49 1.63 -3.54
C ASP A 15 6.68 2.90 -3.80
N ALA A 16 5.50 3.00 -3.18
CA ALA A 16 4.59 4.12 -3.41
C ALA A 16 4.11 4.75 -2.11
N ILE A 17 3.97 6.08 -2.12
CA ILE A 17 3.18 6.81 -1.13
C ILE A 17 1.72 6.71 -1.55
N VAL A 18 0.93 5.99 -0.76
CA VAL A 18 -0.50 5.78 -1.01
C VAL A 18 -1.30 6.61 -0.03
N THR A 19 -2.05 7.58 -0.56
CA THR A 19 -2.93 8.45 0.24
C THR A 19 -4.36 7.94 0.18
N TYR A 20 -4.98 7.69 1.33
CA TYR A 20 -6.31 7.11 1.42
C TYR A 20 -7.11 7.65 2.60
N ARG A 21 -8.44 7.56 2.50
CA ARG A 21 -9.34 7.90 3.60
C ARG A 21 -9.51 6.69 4.51
N SER A 22 -9.14 6.84 5.78
CA SER A 22 -9.28 5.75 6.75
C SER A 22 -10.74 5.42 7.02
N GLU A 23 -11.05 4.14 7.26
CA GLU A 23 -12.42 3.67 7.37
C GLU A 23 -13.14 4.22 8.60
N ASN A 24 -12.47 4.19 9.75
CA ASN A 24 -13.06 4.56 11.05
C ASN A 24 -13.10 6.08 11.23
N SER A 25 -11.93 6.74 11.21
CA SER A 25 -11.87 8.17 11.54
C SER A 25 -12.18 9.10 10.37
N LYS A 26 -12.33 8.56 9.15
CA LYS A 26 -12.48 9.31 7.89
C LYS A 26 -11.36 10.32 7.62
N LYS A 27 -10.28 10.35 8.43
CA LYS A 27 -9.11 11.19 8.20
C LYS A 27 -8.34 10.69 6.98
N LEU A 28 -7.74 11.63 6.26
CA LEU A 28 -6.78 11.34 5.20
C LEU A 28 -5.50 10.83 5.87
N LYS A 29 -4.98 9.72 5.36
CA LYS A 29 -3.72 9.11 5.79
C LYS A 29 -2.86 8.86 4.56
N TYR A 30 -1.56 8.86 4.73
CA TYR A 30 -0.63 8.39 3.72
C TYR A 30 0.33 7.40 4.36
N ASN A 31 0.73 6.39 3.59
CA ASN A 31 1.74 5.44 4.00
C ASN A 31 2.65 5.09 2.82
N VAL A 32 3.90 4.74 3.14
CA VAL A 32 4.84 4.14 2.17
C VAL A 32 4.55 2.65 2.08
N LEU A 33 4.05 2.20 0.93
CA LEU A 33 3.54 0.85 0.72
C LEU A 33 4.23 0.18 -0.47
N THR A 34 4.36 -1.14 -0.38
CA THR A 34 4.86 -1.99 -1.46
C THR A 34 3.99 -3.23 -1.67
N LEU A 35 4.03 -3.73 -2.91
CA LEU A 35 3.49 -5.03 -3.31
C LEU A 35 4.59 -6.08 -3.54
N ASP A 36 5.86 -5.68 -3.44
CA ASP A 36 6.99 -6.61 -3.49
C ASP A 36 7.18 -7.24 -2.10
N PHE A 37 6.80 -8.52 -1.98
CA PHE A 37 6.96 -9.29 -0.76
C PHE A 37 8.17 -10.24 -0.82
N ASP A 38 9.00 -10.15 -1.86
CA ASP A 38 10.05 -11.12 -2.11
C ASP A 38 11.36 -10.82 -1.39
N THR A 39 11.48 -9.63 -0.79
CA THR A 39 12.62 -9.31 0.06
C THR A 39 12.71 -10.26 1.26
N LYS A 40 13.93 -10.69 1.59
CA LYS A 40 14.18 -11.57 2.75
C LYS A 40 13.58 -11.00 4.05
N TYR A 41 13.60 -9.68 4.17
CA TYR A 41 13.05 -8.96 5.31
C TYR A 41 11.53 -9.15 5.43
N ILE A 42 10.77 -8.90 4.36
CA ILE A 42 9.30 -9.01 4.38
C ILE A 42 8.88 -10.47 4.53
N ARG A 43 9.56 -11.42 3.89
CA ARG A 43 9.27 -12.87 4.04
C ARG A 43 9.43 -13.37 5.49
N ALA A 44 10.32 -12.77 6.27
CA ALA A 44 10.50 -13.12 7.68
C ALA A 44 9.40 -12.55 8.60
N LYS A 45 8.56 -11.62 8.10
CA LYS A 45 7.49 -11.00 8.90
C LYS A 45 6.28 -11.92 8.98
N ARG A 46 5.75 -12.07 10.20
CA ARG A 46 4.51 -12.82 10.43
C ARG A 46 3.32 -12.04 9.86
N ASN A 47 2.58 -12.67 8.96
CA ASN A 47 1.33 -12.13 8.43
C ASN A 47 0.16 -13.09 8.70
N LYS A 48 -0.99 -12.56 9.10
CA LYS A 48 -2.27 -13.28 9.16
C LYS A 48 -3.32 -12.70 8.22
N SER A 49 -3.05 -11.54 7.64
CA SER A 49 -3.97 -10.84 6.76
C SER A 49 -3.98 -11.49 5.39
N VAL A 50 -5.18 -11.85 4.93
CA VAL A 50 -5.44 -12.40 3.60
C VAL A 50 -6.12 -11.32 2.76
N GLU A 51 -5.67 -11.17 1.53
CA GLU A 51 -6.27 -10.24 0.58
C GLU A 51 -7.72 -10.65 0.27
N GLY A 52 -8.66 -9.71 0.43
CA GLY A 52 -10.07 -9.92 0.15
C GLY A 52 -10.49 -9.43 -1.24
N LYS A 53 -11.77 -9.56 -1.57
CA LYS A 53 -12.34 -9.08 -2.85
C LYS A 53 -12.16 -7.56 -3.03
N ASP A 54 -12.46 -6.80 -1.97
CA ASP A 54 -12.49 -5.33 -1.99
C ASP A 54 -11.29 -4.69 -1.28
N THR A 55 -10.28 -5.49 -0.96
CA THR A 55 -9.03 -5.03 -0.34
C THR A 55 -7.82 -5.49 -1.15
N LEU A 56 -6.75 -4.72 -1.06
CA LEU A 56 -5.43 -5.07 -1.58
C LEU A 56 -4.48 -5.13 -0.39
N LEU A 57 -3.69 -6.21 -0.32
CA LEU A 57 -2.71 -6.42 0.74
C LEU A 57 -1.41 -5.72 0.36
N PHE A 58 -0.87 -4.94 1.28
CA PHE A 58 0.41 -4.26 1.15
C PHE A 58 1.31 -4.59 2.33
N PHE A 59 2.61 -4.46 2.13
CA PHE A 59 3.53 -4.23 3.23
C PHE A 59 3.68 -2.72 3.43
N CYS A 60 3.56 -2.26 4.68
CA CYS A 60 3.61 -0.85 5.05
C CYS A 60 4.92 -0.56 5.78
N TRP A 61 5.80 0.20 5.12
CA TRP A 61 7.14 0.51 5.64
C TRP A 61 7.08 1.36 6.92
N ASP A 62 6.13 2.30 7.03
CA ASP A 62 6.03 3.18 8.22
C ASP A 62 5.69 2.43 9.51
N THR A 63 4.90 1.36 9.39
CA THR A 63 4.43 0.56 10.53
C THR A 63 5.04 -0.82 10.58
N ASP A 64 5.99 -1.11 9.69
CA ASP A 64 6.72 -2.37 9.59
C ASP A 64 5.79 -3.61 9.62
N SER A 65 4.67 -3.54 8.91
CA SER A 65 3.58 -4.53 9.01
C SER A 65 2.72 -4.60 7.76
N PHE A 66 2.02 -5.72 7.61
CA PHE A 66 1.05 -5.92 6.53
C PHE A 66 -0.25 -5.15 6.78
N ARG A 67 -0.79 -4.53 5.73
CA ARG A 67 -2.01 -3.72 5.78
C ARG A 67 -2.94 -4.04 4.61
N LEU A 68 -4.22 -4.22 4.91
CA LEU A 68 -5.29 -4.27 3.92
C LEU A 68 -5.83 -2.85 3.70
N ILE A 69 -5.86 -2.42 2.44
CA ILE A 69 -6.43 -1.13 2.05
C ILE A 69 -7.56 -1.36 1.05
N LYS A 70 -8.67 -0.65 1.24
CA LYS A 70 -9.78 -0.63 0.28
C LYS A 70 -9.40 0.28 -0.89
N PRO A 71 -9.29 -0.22 -2.14
CA PRO A 71 -8.94 0.63 -3.29
C PRO A 71 -9.93 1.79 -3.50
N ALA A 72 -11.18 1.60 -3.10
CA ALA A 72 -12.22 2.63 -3.16
C ALA A 72 -11.92 3.87 -2.28
N SER A 73 -11.13 3.73 -1.21
CA SER A 73 -10.77 4.85 -0.33
C SER A 73 -9.46 5.55 -0.71
N VAL A 74 -8.72 5.01 -1.69
CA VAL A 74 -7.46 5.61 -2.15
C VAL A 74 -7.76 6.82 -3.03
N THR A 75 -7.04 7.91 -2.73
CA THR A 75 -7.15 9.22 -3.38
C THR A 75 -5.95 9.54 -4.26
N SER A 76 -4.74 9.08 -3.91
CA SER A 76 -3.54 9.25 -4.73
C SER A 76 -2.54 8.11 -4.51
N VAL A 77 -1.72 7.87 -5.53
CA VAL A 77 -0.57 6.98 -5.53
C VAL A 77 0.57 7.74 -6.18
N VAL A 78 1.68 7.90 -5.47
CA VAL A 78 2.85 8.64 -5.94
C VAL A 78 4.09 7.76 -5.75
N PRO A 79 5.00 7.65 -6.74
CA PRO A 79 6.26 6.93 -6.54
C PRO A 79 7.05 7.52 -5.38
N LEU A 80 7.61 6.68 -4.51
CA LEU A 80 8.44 7.14 -3.40
C LEU A 80 9.66 7.95 -3.91
N GLY A 81 10.29 7.50 -5.01
CA GLY A 81 11.44 8.18 -5.63
C GLY A 81 11.17 9.63 -6.02
N ALA A 82 9.94 9.94 -6.46
CA ALA A 82 9.54 11.28 -6.86
C ALA A 82 9.60 12.30 -5.69
N ILE A 83 9.47 11.84 -4.45
CA ILE A 83 9.59 12.68 -3.24
C ILE A 83 11.04 12.71 -2.73
N LEU A 84 11.79 11.63 -2.93
CA LEU A 84 13.18 11.52 -2.47
C LEU A 84 14.19 12.19 -3.43
N GLY A 85 13.74 12.72 -4.56
CA GLY A 85 14.57 13.45 -5.52
C GLY A 85 15.55 12.54 -6.29
N ARG A 86 15.19 11.27 -6.51
CA ARG A 86 15.98 10.31 -7.30
C ARG A 86 15.13 9.67 -8.38
#